data_AF-A0A2W6CYS2-F1
#
_entry.id   AF-A0A2W6CYS2-F1
#
_cell.length_a   1.000
_cell.length_b   1.000
_cell.length_c   1.000
_cell.angle_alpha   90.00
_cell.angle_beta   90.00
_cell.angle_gamma   90.00
#
_symmetry.space_group_name_H-M   'P 1'
#
loop_
_entity.id
_entity.type
_entity.pdbx_description
1 polymer ?
#
loop_
_entity_poly.entity_id
_entity_poly.type
_entity_poly.pdbx_seq_one_letter_code
_entity_poly.pdbx_strand_id
1 'polypeptide(L)'
;MADRDVEYLLIGGGVAAANCARWLRKSGADGSILLVGREPDLPYDRPPLSKGYLRGTESREDAVMHDAAFWTGNDIQVLTRTSAMKL
;
A
#
# COMPACT_ATOMS: atom_id res chain seq x y z
N MET A 1 19.91 -9.30 -8.02
CA MET A 1 18.80 -8.33 -8.01
C MET A 1 19.18 -7.25 -9.00
N ALA A 2 18.30 -6.89 -9.93
CA ALA A 2 18.56 -5.74 -10.78
C ALA A 2 18.46 -4.48 -9.91
N ASP A 3 19.39 -3.54 -10.08
CA ASP A 3 19.26 -2.23 -9.47
C ASP A 3 18.00 -1.55 -10.00
N ARG A 4 17.30 -0.87 -9.10
CA ARG A 4 16.05 -0.21 -9.40
C ARG A 4 16.03 1.17 -8.79
N ASP A 5 16.02 2.18 -9.64
CA ASP A 5 15.86 3.56 -9.24
C ASP A 5 14.38 3.91 -9.13
N VAL A 6 14.00 4.51 -8.00
CA VAL A 6 12.67 5.05 -7.74
C VAL A 6 12.79 6.39 -7.01
N GLU A 7 11.94 7.36 -7.34
CA GLU A 7 11.99 8.69 -6.72
C GLU A 7 11.37 8.71 -5.32
N TYR A 8 10.30 7.96 -5.12
CA TYR A 8 9.61 7.83 -3.84
C TYR A 8 9.50 6.37 -3.44
N LEU A 9 10.36 5.94 -2.51
CA LEU A 9 10.30 4.62 -1.89
C LEU A 9 9.56 4.69 -0.55
N LEU A 10 8.40 4.05 -0.46
CA LEU A 10 7.58 3.98 0.75
C LEU A 10 7.71 2.58 1.36
N ILE A 11 8.31 2.50 2.55
CA ILE A 11 8.50 1.22 3.26
C ILE A 11 7.38 1.04 4.28
N GLY A 12 6.51 0.05 4.03
CA GLY A 12 5.39 -0.33 4.88
C GLY A 12 4.09 -0.51 4.09
N GLY A 13 3.42 -1.64 4.26
CA GLY A 13 2.13 -1.97 3.62
C GLY A 13 0.88 -1.42 4.33
N GLY A 14 1.01 -0.34 5.10
CA GLY A 14 -0.04 0.14 6.00
C GLY A 14 -0.69 1.47 5.58
N VAL A 15 -1.67 1.90 6.37
CA VAL A 15 -2.46 3.14 6.19
C VAL A 15 -1.60 4.38 6.00
N ALA A 16 -0.47 4.48 6.71
CA ALA A 16 0.43 5.61 6.61
C ALA A 16 1.06 5.74 5.21
N ALA A 17 1.66 4.65 4.71
CA ALA A 17 2.28 4.62 3.38
C ALA A 17 1.24 4.75 2.25
N ALA A 18 0.08 4.11 2.41
CA ALA A 18 -1.04 4.21 1.47
C ALA A 18 -1.50 5.67 1.29
N ASN A 19 -1.71 6.38 2.40
CA ASN A 19 -2.08 7.79 2.36
C ASN A 19 -0.96 8.68 1.83
N CYS A 20 0.30 8.38 2.16
CA CYS A 20 1.45 9.10 1.60
C CYS A 20 1.49 8.99 0.07
N ALA A 21 1.38 7.77 -0.48
CA ALA A 21 1.36 7.52 -1.92
C ALA A 21 0.22 8.27 -2.62
N ARG A 22 -1.00 8.20 -2.04
CA ARG A 22 -2.17 8.91 -2.55
C ARG A 22 -1.98 10.42 -2.54
N TRP A 23 -1.42 10.97 -1.46
CA TRP A 23 -1.19 12.40 -1.35
C TRP A 23 -0.08 12.89 -2.29
N LEU A 24 0.99 12.12 -2.47
CA LEU A 24 2.03 12.43 -3.46
C LEU A 24 1.41 12.61 -4.85
N ARG A 25 0.57 11.67 -5.30
CA ARG A 25 -0.13 11.80 -6.60
C ARG A 25 -1.10 12.97 -6.63
N LYS A 26 -1.90 13.15 -5.57
CA LYS A 26 -2.84 14.28 -5.48
C LYS A 26 -2.12 15.65 -5.49
N SER A 27 -0.90 15.70 -4.97
CA SER A 27 -0.07 16.91 -4.92
C SER A 27 0.74 17.15 -6.20
N GLY A 28 0.58 16.32 -7.23
CA GLY A 28 1.28 16.48 -8.51
C GLY A 28 2.71 15.96 -8.51
N ALA A 29 3.04 14.98 -7.67
CA ALA A 29 4.30 14.25 -7.83
C ALA A 29 4.22 13.44 -9.13
N ASP A 30 5.08 13.75 -10.10
CA ASP A 30 5.15 13.05 -11.40
C ASP A 30 6.13 11.87 -11.38
N GLY A 31 6.93 11.77 -10.32
CA GLY A 31 7.97 10.77 -10.20
C GLY A 31 7.47 9.34 -9.94
N SER A 32 8.38 8.37 -10.03
CA SER A 32 8.06 6.96 -9.72
C SER A 32 7.78 6.76 -8.22
N ILE A 33 6.64 6.13 -7.91
CA ILE A 33 6.24 5.80 -6.52
C ILE A 33 6.20 4.29 -6.36
N LEU A 34 6.99 3.78 -5.42
CA LEU A 34 7.04 2.38 -5.05
C LEU A 34 6.72 2.20 -3.57
N LEU A 35 5.63 1.52 -3.27
CA LEU A 35 5.25 1.07 -1.94
C LEU A 35 5.65 -0.39 -1.74
N VAL A 36 6.42 -0.67 -0.68
CA VAL A 36 6.92 -2.02 -0.36
C VAL A 36 6.33 -2.49 0.97
N GLY A 37 5.63 -3.61 0.95
CA GLY A 37 4.99 -4.21 2.12
C GLY A 37 5.38 -5.67 2.31
N ARG A 38 5.67 -6.05 3.56
CA ARG A 38 5.97 -7.44 3.93
C ARG A 38 4.74 -8.36 3.82
N GLU A 39 3.56 -7.81 4.02
CA GLU A 39 2.31 -8.56 4.04
C GLU A 39 1.88 -8.95 2.62
N PRO A 40 1.09 -10.03 2.44
CA PRO A 40 0.67 -10.49 1.11
C PRO A 40 -0.39 -9.59 0.47
N ASP A 41 -0.99 -8.72 1.26
CA ASP A 41 -2.16 -7.93 0.87
C ASP A 41 -1.82 -6.52 0.47
N LEU A 42 -2.67 -5.94 -0.37
CA LEU A 42 -2.68 -4.49 -0.61
C LEU A 42 -2.92 -3.75 0.71
N PRO A 43 -2.52 -2.47 0.81
CA PRO A 43 -2.75 -1.70 2.02
C PRO A 43 -4.22 -1.71 2.46
N TYR A 44 -4.43 -1.99 3.74
CA TYR A 44 -5.73 -2.22 4.32
C TYR A 44 -5.83 -1.59 5.71
N ASP A 45 -7.06 -1.34 6.15
CA ASP A 45 -7.36 -0.80 7.47
C ASP A 45 -7.28 -1.89 8.54
N ARG A 46 -6.45 -1.65 9.54
CA ARG A 46 -6.30 -2.54 10.70
C ARG A 46 -7.43 -2.46 11.74
N PRO A 47 -8.12 -1.31 11.96
CA PRO A 47 -9.17 -1.23 12.98
C PRO A 47 -10.32 -2.26 12.84
N PRO A 48 -10.81 -2.60 11.63
CA PRO A 48 -11.78 -3.67 11.40
C PRO A 48 -11.32 -5.05 11.90
N LEU A 49 -10.02 -5.35 11.83
CA LEU A 49 -9.47 -6.67 12.16
C LEU A 49 -9.70 -7.10 13.62
N SER A 50 -9.91 -6.16 14.52
CA SER A 50 -10.22 -6.42 15.94
C SER A 50 -11.71 -6.30 16.26
N LYS A 51 -12.54 -6.00 15.24
CA LYS A 51 -13.95 -5.63 15.37
C LYS A 51 -14.81 -6.45 14.42
N GLY A 52 -15.38 -5.85 13.37
CA GLY A 52 -16.37 -6.50 12.53
C GLY A 52 -15.79 -7.68 11.77
N TYR A 53 -14.54 -7.58 11.28
CA TYR A 53 -13.87 -8.72 10.64
C TYR A 53 -13.71 -9.91 11.59
N LEU A 54 -13.25 -9.67 12.83
CA LEU A 54 -13.11 -10.72 13.84
C LEU A 54 -14.45 -11.32 14.25
N ARG A 55 -15.53 -10.53 14.20
CA ARG A 55 -16.90 -10.96 14.50
C ARG A 55 -17.62 -11.57 13.30
N GLY A 56 -16.99 -11.62 12.13
CA GLY A 56 -17.59 -12.10 10.89
C GLY A 56 -18.71 -11.20 10.32
N THR A 57 -18.78 -9.93 10.75
CA THR A 57 -19.77 -8.95 10.27
C THR A 57 -19.22 -8.03 9.18
N GLU A 58 -17.90 -8.04 8.96
CA GLU A 58 -17.22 -7.34 7.86
C GLU A 58 -16.36 -8.36 7.10
N SER A 59 -16.32 -8.22 5.79
CA SER A 59 -15.51 -9.06 4.90
C SER A 59 -14.05 -8.60 4.86
N ARG A 60 -13.22 -9.37 4.17
CA ARG A 60 -11.82 -9.00 3.96
C ARG A 60 -11.70 -7.80 3.02
N GLU A 61 -12.57 -7.76 2.03
CA GLU A 61 -12.67 -6.73 0.99
C GLU A 61 -13.03 -5.38 1.62
N ASP A 62 -13.84 -5.37 2.67
CA ASP A 62 -14.21 -4.16 3.42
C ASP A 62 -13.02 -3.52 4.14
N ALA A 63 -11.96 -4.28 4.45
CA ALA A 63 -10.75 -3.74 5.07
C ALA A 63 -9.78 -3.16 4.04
N VAL A 64 -9.86 -3.53 2.76
CA VAL A 64 -8.93 -3.07 1.73
C VAL A 64 -9.18 -1.59 1.46
N MET A 65 -8.14 -0.76 1.62
CA MET A 65 -8.30 0.70 1.51
C MET A 65 -8.63 1.13 0.08
N HIS A 66 -7.96 0.50 -0.89
CA HIS A 66 -8.10 0.78 -2.30
C HIS A 66 -7.90 -0.52 -3.10
N ASP A 67 -8.74 -0.75 -4.10
CA ASP A 67 -8.62 -1.88 -5.00
C ASP A 67 -7.34 -1.82 -5.88
N ALA A 68 -7.06 -2.90 -6.60
CA ALA A 68 -5.89 -2.96 -7.49
C ALA A 68 -5.92 -1.91 -8.62
N ALA A 69 -7.13 -1.51 -9.06
CA ALA A 69 -7.32 -0.56 -10.15
C ALA A 69 -6.91 0.86 -9.72
N PHE A 70 -7.17 1.25 -8.47
CA PHE A 70 -6.73 2.51 -7.91
C PHE A 70 -5.20 2.66 -7.98
N TRP A 71 -4.44 1.66 -7.53
CA TRP A 71 -2.98 1.73 -7.51
C TRP A 71 -2.40 1.87 -8.91
N THR A 72 -2.88 1.03 -9.83
CA THR A 72 -2.44 1.05 -11.24
C THR A 72 -2.85 2.34 -11.92
N GLY A 73 -4.08 2.82 -11.71
CA GLY A 73 -4.61 4.04 -12.31
C GLY A 73 -4.01 5.34 -11.77
N ASN A 74 -3.30 5.28 -10.64
CA ASN A 74 -2.54 6.40 -10.09
C ASN A 74 -1.03 6.23 -10.28
N ASP A 75 -0.57 5.29 -11.12
CA ASP A 75 0.85 5.01 -11.33
C ASP A 75 1.62 4.74 -10.01
N ILE A 76 0.98 4.09 -9.04
CA ILE A 76 1.60 3.69 -7.77
C ILE A 76 1.85 2.19 -7.84
N GLN A 77 3.13 1.79 -7.78
CA GLN A 77 3.45 0.38 -7.71
C GLN A 77 3.43 -0.11 -6.26
N VAL A 78 2.80 -1.27 -6.04
CA VAL A 78 2.78 -1.94 -4.73
C VAL A 78 3.49 -3.29 -4.86
N LEU A 79 4.56 -3.49 -4.10
CA LEU A 79 5.23 -4.78 -3.94
C LEU A 79 4.84 -5.38 -2.59
N THR A 80 3.99 -6.40 -2.63
CA THR A 80 3.63 -7.20 -1.45
C THR A 80 4.68 -8.29 -1.20
N ARG A 81 4.59 -8.98 -0.06
CA ARG A 81 5.50 -10.08 0.34
C ARG A 81 6.99 -9.71 0.30
N THR A 82 7.31 -8.44 0.44
CA THR A 82 8.68 -7.92 0.28
C THR A 82 9.09 -7.16 1.53
N SER A 83 10.23 -7.55 2.13
CA SER A 83 10.79 -6.88 3.31
C SER A 83 12.03 -6.09 2.91
N ALA A 84 12.07 -4.81 3.26
CA ALA A 84 13.30 -4.02 3.19
C ALA A 84 14.20 -4.41 4.36
N MET A 85 15.37 -4.98 4.06
CA MET A 85 16.33 -5.45 5.07
C MET A 85 17.39 -4.40 5.40
N LYS A 86 17.65 -3.48 4.47
CA LYS A 86 18.65 -2.41 4.55
C LYS A 86 18.25 -1.28 3.58
N LEU A 87 18.64 -0.05 3.92
CA LEU A 87 18.65 1.12 3.03
C LEU A 87 20.05 1.35 2.45
#